data_AF-A0A953JL80-F1
#
_entry.id   AF-A0A953JL80-F1
#
_cell.length_a   1.000
_cell.length_b   1.000
_cell.length_c   1.000
_cell.angle_alpha   90.00
_cell.angle_beta   90.00
_cell.angle_gamma   90.00
#
_symmetry.space_group_name_H-M   'P 1'
#
loop_
_entity.id
_entity.type
_entity.pdbx_description
1 polymer ?
#
loop_
_entity_poly.entity_id
_entity_poly.type
_entity_poly.pdbx_seq_one_letter_code
_entity_poly.pdbx_strand_id
1 'polypeptide(L)'
;MRYLIIDGMLNGTGIRDEYGDGYLNIESLGLSESLRLDFQAWLQRYAQEHFENYTNRDCLTDLDNEGIELARRVMVELGENKITYFSDAFLTLHSIRNL
;
A
#
# COMPACT_ATOMS: atom_id res chain seq x y z
N MET A 1 -2.35 -12.51 -14.18
CA MET A 1 -3.08 -11.98 -13.00
C MET A 1 -2.27 -12.30 -11.76
N ARG A 2 -1.82 -11.27 -11.05
CA ARG A 2 -1.17 -11.37 -9.73
C ARG A 2 -2.16 -10.97 -8.64
N TYR A 3 -1.82 -11.34 -7.41
CA TYR A 3 -2.52 -10.93 -6.21
C TYR A 3 -1.54 -10.06 -5.43
N LEU A 4 -1.81 -8.76 -5.42
CA LEU A 4 -0.90 -7.78 -4.84
C LEU A 4 -1.51 -7.23 -3.54
N ILE A 5 -0.67 -7.14 -2.52
CA ILE A 5 -0.99 -6.51 -1.25
C ILE A 5 -0.27 -5.17 -1.21
N ILE A 6 -1.02 -4.09 -1.06
CA ILE A 6 -0.50 -2.79 -0.67
C ILE A 6 -0.34 -2.80 0.84
N ASP A 7 0.89 -2.82 1.33
CA ASP A 7 1.21 -2.98 2.74
C ASP A 7 1.52 -1.62 3.38
N GLY A 8 0.63 -1.15 4.25
CA GLY A 8 0.87 -0.05 5.18
C GLY A 8 1.70 -0.56 6.35
N MET A 9 3.01 -0.61 6.18
CA MET A 9 3.94 -1.11 7.21
C MET A 9 5.33 -0.48 7.07
N LEU A 10 6.12 -0.53 8.15
CA LEU A 10 7.46 0.07 8.21
C LEU A 10 8.44 -0.53 7.18
N ASN A 11 8.38 -1.84 6.95
CA ASN A 11 9.38 -2.56 6.18
C ASN A 11 8.78 -3.09 4.87
N GLY A 12 9.35 -2.68 3.74
CA GLY A 12 8.97 -3.17 2.42
C GLY A 12 9.06 -2.10 1.35
N THR A 13 8.59 -2.44 0.16
CA THR A 13 8.42 -1.51 -0.96
C THR A 13 7.00 -0.93 -1.03
N GLY A 14 6.16 -1.27 -0.04
CA GLY A 14 4.73 -0.98 -0.01
C GLY A 14 3.86 -1.88 -0.89
N ILE A 15 4.47 -2.76 -1.71
CA ILE A 15 3.73 -3.70 -2.58
C ILE A 15 4.34 -5.09 -2.48
N ARG A 16 3.54 -6.07 -2.11
CA ARG A 16 3.92 -7.48 -1.97
C ARG A 16 3.10 -8.37 -2.89
N ASP A 17 3.73 -9.35 -3.51
CA ASP A 17 3.02 -10.44 -4.19
C ASP A 17 2.59 -11.47 -3.14
N GLU A 18 1.28 -11.71 -3.01
CA GLU A 18 0.71 -12.63 -2.02
C GLU A 18 1.21 -14.07 -2.21
N TYR A 19 1.45 -14.48 -3.46
CA TYR A 19 1.86 -15.86 -3.81
C TYR A 19 3.28 -15.93 -4.39
N GLY A 20 3.99 -14.79 -4.46
CA GLY A 20 5.34 -14.69 -4.99
C GLY A 20 6.42 -14.63 -3.90
N ASP A 21 7.62 -14.18 -4.28
CA ASP A 21 8.81 -14.12 -3.41
C ASP A 21 8.80 -12.92 -2.41
N GLY A 22 7.64 -12.30 -2.18
CA GLY A 22 7.48 -11.19 -1.24
C GLY A 22 7.37 -9.82 -1.92
N TYR A 23 8.13 -8.83 -1.42
CA TYR A 23 8.03 -7.43 -1.86
C TYR A 23 8.53 -7.24 -3.28
N LEU A 24 7.75 -6.49 -4.07
CA LEU A 24 8.04 -6.16 -5.45
C LEU A 24 8.69 -4.78 -5.54
N ASN A 25 9.71 -4.62 -6.38
CA ASN A 25 10.23 -3.29 -6.68
C ASN A 25 9.17 -2.49 -7.45
N ILE A 26 8.71 -1.37 -6.87
CA ILE A 26 7.68 -0.51 -7.45
C ILE A 26 8.06 0.03 -8.85
N GLU A 27 9.37 0.22 -9.10
CA GLU A 27 9.88 0.65 -10.41
C GLU A 27 9.70 -0.42 -11.50
N SER A 28 9.66 -1.70 -11.11
CA SER A 28 9.51 -2.82 -12.03
C SER A 28 8.05 -3.11 -12.42
N LEU A 29 7.08 -2.45 -11.77
CA LEU A 29 5.65 -2.71 -11.95
C LEU A 29 5.03 -1.93 -13.12
N GLY A 30 5.78 -1.01 -13.74
CA GLY A 30 5.27 -0.19 -14.84
C GLY A 30 4.23 0.85 -14.40
N LEU A 31 4.20 1.21 -13.10
CA LEU A 31 3.36 2.28 -12.58
C LEU A 31 3.84 3.65 -13.03
N SER A 32 2.90 4.59 -13.14
CA SER A 32 3.17 5.98 -13.43
C SER A 32 4.14 6.59 -12.42
N GLU A 33 4.97 7.54 -12.87
CA GLU A 33 5.90 8.23 -11.99
C GLU A 33 5.19 8.97 -10.84
N SER A 34 4.04 9.59 -11.12
CA SER A 34 3.24 10.26 -10.09
C SER A 34 2.78 9.28 -9.01
N LEU A 35 2.23 8.12 -9.39
CA LEU A 35 1.79 7.11 -8.42
C LEU A 35 2.97 6.57 -7.60
N ARG A 36 4.14 6.38 -8.21
CA ARG A 36 5.35 5.94 -7.50
C ARG A 36 5.80 6.97 -6.46
N LEU A 37 5.78 8.25 -6.79
CA LEU A 37 6.13 9.33 -5.86
C LEU A 37 5.14 9.42 -4.70
N ASP A 38 3.84 9.29 -4.97
CA ASP A 38 2.81 9.30 -3.94
C ASP A 38 2.98 8.11 -2.97
N PHE A 39 3.29 6.91 -3.50
CA PHE A 39 3.62 5.74 -2.69
C PHE A 39 4.82 5.97 -1.78
N GLN A 40 5.90 6.54 -2.31
CA GLN A 40 7.10 6.82 -1.54
C GLN A 40 6.80 7.80 -0.40
N ALA A 41 6.04 8.87 -0.68
CA ALA A 41 5.66 9.86 0.32
C ALA A 41 4.74 9.27 1.41
N TRP A 42 3.79 8.42 1.02
CA TRP A 42 2.92 7.70 1.94
C TRP A 42 3.71 6.74 2.85
N LEU A 43 4.60 5.91 2.30
CA LEU A 43 5.44 4.99 3.08
C LEU A 43 6.32 5.70 4.11
N GLN A 44 6.89 6.86 3.75
CA GLN A 44 7.69 7.66 4.69
C GLN A 44 6.86 8.13 5.90
N ARG A 45 5.62 8.56 5.69
CA ARG A 45 4.72 8.97 6.78
C ARG A 45 4.26 7.77 7.62
N TYR A 46 3.96 6.64 6.99
CA TYR A 46 3.61 5.41 7.71
C TYR A 46 4.79 4.92 8.57
N ALA A 47 6.01 4.98 8.04
CA ALA A 47 7.22 4.67 8.79
C ALA A 47 7.41 5.58 10.00
N GLN A 48 7.16 6.88 9.86
CA GLN A 48 7.22 7.83 10.97
C GLN A 48 6.25 7.45 12.10
N GLU A 49 4.99 7.17 11.79
CA GLU A 49 3.99 6.76 12.79
C GLU A 49 4.35 5.43 13.47
N HIS A 50 4.98 4.50 12.74
CA HIS A 50 5.51 3.27 13.35
C HIS A 50 6.59 3.59 14.40
N PHE A 51 7.53 4.51 14.12
CA PHE A 51 8.54 4.91 15.12
C PHE A 51 7.91 5.60 16.34
N GLU A 52 6.75 6.22 16.17
CA GLU A 52 5.95 6.82 17.24
C GLU A 52 4.99 5.82 17.92
N ASN A 53 5.19 4.50 17.69
CA ASN A 53 4.38 3.39 18.21
C ASN A 53 2.88 3.55 17.97
N TYR A 54 2.50 4.10 16.81
CA TYR A 54 1.10 4.21 16.41
C TYR A 54 0.24 4.98 17.42
N THR A 55 0.83 5.97 18.11
CA THR A 55 0.17 6.71 19.19
C THR A 55 -0.93 7.64 18.68
N ASN A 56 -0.84 8.13 17.45
CA ASN A 56 -1.85 8.98 16.82
C ASN A 56 -2.80 8.18 15.92
N ARG A 57 -3.93 7.75 16.49
CA ARG A 57 -4.93 6.93 15.78
C ARG A 57 -5.64 7.66 14.65
N ASP A 58 -5.84 8.97 14.78
CA ASP A 58 -6.50 9.76 13.74
C ASP A 58 -5.57 9.85 12.51
N CYS A 59 -4.28 10.13 12.72
CA CYS A 59 -3.27 10.12 11.66
C CYS A 59 -3.19 8.76 10.96
N LEU A 60 -3.24 7.65 11.72
CA LEU A 60 -3.22 6.30 11.14
C LEU A 60 -4.45 5.99 10.30
N THR A 61 -5.62 6.47 10.71
CA THR A 61 -6.85 6.30 9.95
C THR A 61 -6.74 7.05 8.62
N ASP A 62 -6.18 8.25 8.62
CA ASP A 62 -5.94 9.04 7.41
C ASP A 62 -4.91 8.37 6.49
N LEU A 63 -3.82 7.81 7.05
CA LEU A 63 -2.82 7.06 6.30
C LEU A 63 -3.40 5.77 5.69
N ASP A 64 -4.28 5.08 6.41
CA ASP A 64 -4.95 3.89 5.88
C ASP A 64 -5.93 4.26 4.74
N ASN A 65 -6.67 5.35 4.88
CA ASN A 65 -7.53 5.86 3.81
C ASN A 65 -6.71 6.23 2.56
N GLU A 66 -5.56 6.86 2.74
CA GLU A 66 -4.64 7.16 1.65
C GLU A 66 -4.08 5.88 1.00
N GLY A 67 -3.67 4.90 1.80
CA GLY A 67 -3.19 3.60 1.31
C GLY A 67 -4.25 2.84 0.49
N ILE A 68 -5.52 2.89 0.92
CA ILE A 68 -6.66 2.35 0.18
C ILE A 68 -6.83 3.05 -1.17
N GLU A 69 -6.68 4.38 -1.22
CA GLU A 69 -6.80 5.14 -2.47
C GLU A 69 -5.63 4.86 -3.42
N LEU A 70 -4.42 4.76 -2.91
CA LEU A 70 -3.25 4.31 -3.67
C LEU A 70 -3.47 2.91 -4.24
N ALA A 71 -4.05 1.99 -3.47
CA ALA A 71 -4.38 0.65 -3.92
C ALA A 71 -5.41 0.65 -5.06
N ARG A 72 -6.41 1.55 -5.03
CA ARG A 72 -7.34 1.74 -6.15
C ARG A 72 -6.62 2.22 -7.41
N ARG A 73 -5.73 3.20 -7.28
CA ARG A 73 -4.95 3.72 -8.41
C ARG A 73 -4.04 2.66 -9.03
N VAL A 74 -3.39 1.83 -8.20
CA VAL A 74 -2.61 0.67 -8.67
C VAL A 74 -3.48 -0.31 -9.44
N MET A 75 -4.69 -0.61 -8.94
CA MET A 75 -5.63 -1.49 -9.62
C MET A 75 -6.03 -0.94 -11.00
N VAL A 76 -6.26 0.37 -11.11
CA VAL A 76 -6.59 1.03 -12.40
C VAL A 76 -5.41 0.94 -13.37
N GLU A 77 -4.19 1.23 -12.93
CA GLU A 77 -3.01 1.22 -13.80
C GLU A 77 -2.56 -0.19 -14.21
N LEU A 78 -2.70 -1.18 -13.32
CA LEU A 78 -2.27 -2.57 -13.57
C LEU A 78 -3.38 -3.46 -14.14
N GLY A 79 -4.62 -3.00 -14.24
CA GLY A 79 -5.73 -3.72 -14.87
C GLY A 79 -6.15 -4.98 -14.11
N GLU A 80 -6.06 -6.16 -14.74
CA GLU A 80 -6.62 -7.44 -14.26
C GLU A 80 -5.88 -8.06 -13.05
N ASN A 81 -5.34 -7.25 -12.14
CA ASN A 81 -4.70 -7.72 -10.91
C ASN A 81 -5.67 -7.58 -9.74
N LYS A 82 -5.65 -8.55 -8.81
CA LYS A 82 -6.41 -8.42 -7.57
C LYS A 82 -5.56 -7.65 -6.58
N ILE A 83 -6.08 -6.53 -6.11
CA ILE A 83 -5.38 -5.66 -5.17
C ILE A 83 -6.10 -5.69 -3.82
N THR A 84 -5.34 -5.87 -2.75
CA THR A 84 -5.79 -5.74 -1.36
C THR A 84 -4.93 -4.72 -0.64
N TYR A 85 -5.49 -4.04 0.34
CA TYR A 85 -4.75 -3.16 1.25
C TYR A 85 -4.61 -3.84 2.62
N PHE A 86 -3.43 -3.82 3.21
CA PHE A 86 -3.15 -4.30 4.56
C PHE A 86 -2.67 -3.16 5.45
N SER A 87 -3.24 -3.03 6.64
CA SER A 87 -2.81 -2.09 7.67
C SER A 87 -2.12 -2.84 8.81
N ASP A 88 -0.83 -2.58 9.02
CA ASP A 88 -0.06 -3.16 10.13
C ASP A 88 -0.53 -2.63 11.49
N ALA A 89 -0.87 -1.34 11.55
CA ALA A 89 -1.31 -0.70 12.79
C ALA A 89 -2.60 -1.31 13.37
N PHE A 90 -3.53 -1.75 12.51
CA PHE A 90 -4.79 -2.36 12.94
C PHE A 90 -4.89 -3.86 12.66
N LEU A 91 -3.88 -4.46 12.00
CA LEU A 91 -3.87 -5.86 11.55
C LEU A 91 -5.10 -6.21 10.71
N THR A 92 -5.48 -5.33 9.79
CA THR A 92 -6.68 -5.49 8.96
C THR A 92 -6.33 -5.61 7.48
N LEU A 93 -7.11 -6.42 6.76
CA LEU A 93 -7.00 -6.61 5.32
C LEU A 93 -8.29 -6.15 4.62
N HIS A 94 -8.14 -5.28 3.64
CA HIS A 94 -9.22 -4.66 2.89
C HIS A 94 -9.13 -5.04 1.41
N SER A 95 -10.14 -5.74 0.89
CA SER A 95 -10.21 -6.03 -0.54
C SER A 95 -10.64 -4.80 -1.32
N ILE A 96 -9.83 -4.39 -2.30
CA ILE A 96 -10.13 -3.27 -3.17
C ILE A 96 -11.01 -3.76 -4.32
N ARG A 97 -12.07 -3.01 -4.59
CA ARG A 97 -13.02 -3.29 -5.67
C ARG A 97 -13.20 -2.02 -6.48
N ASN A 98 -13.34 -2.15 -7.80
CA ASN A 98 -13.82 -1.06 -8.63
C ASN A 98 -15.26 -0.76 -8.24
N LEU A 99 -15.55 0.50 -7.94
CA LEU A 99 -16.91 1.02 -7.78
C LEU A 99 -17.59 1.12 -9.14
#